data_AF-A0A2V5PX61-F1
#
_entry.id   AF-A0A2V5PX61-F1
#
_cell.length_a   1.000
_cell.length_b   1.000
_cell.length_c   1.000
_cell.angle_alpha   90.00
_cell.angle_beta   90.00
_cell.angle_gamma   90.00
#
_symmetry.space_group_name_H-M   'P 1'
#
loop_
_entity.id
_entity.type
_entity.pdbx_description
1 polymer ?
#
loop_
_entity_poly.entity_id
_entity_poly.type
_entity_poly.pdbx_seq_one_letter_code
_entity_poly.pdbx_strand_id
1 'polypeptide(L)'
;MKQPQTAQILRQITQIQHMEPGKLCIMRQGPKGPYYNLQWREQGKAFSRYVPADQVEVVAQHTVNYQTFQDLVCQYAQLIIERTRAERAAGFKKKTSPPKSSWPKNRKSSS
;
A
#
# COMPACT_ATOMS: atom_id res chain seq x y z
N MET A 1 15.44 -13.65 -2.74
CA MET A 1 14.06 -13.98 -3.16
C MET A 1 13.09 -13.37 -2.15
N LYS A 2 12.24 -12.39 -2.51
CA LYS A 2 11.34 -11.67 -1.58
C LYS A 2 9.91 -12.26 -1.47
N GLN A 3 9.63 -13.36 -2.17
CA GLN A 3 8.32 -14.03 -2.20
C GLN A 3 7.74 -14.50 -0.85
N PRO A 4 8.53 -15.00 0.13
CA PRO A 4 7.93 -15.45 1.40
C PRO A 4 7.34 -14.29 2.20
N GLN A 5 7.93 -13.10 2.11
CA GLN A 5 7.49 -11.91 2.84
C GLN A 5 6.15 -11.38 2.32
N THR A 6 5.94 -11.36 0.99
CA THR A 6 4.66 -10.91 0.41
C THR A 6 3.51 -11.85 0.77
N ALA A 7 3.75 -13.16 0.81
CA ALA A 7 2.73 -14.15 1.18
C ALA A 7 2.34 -14.03 2.67
N GLN A 8 3.31 -13.75 3.55
CA GLN A 8 3.05 -13.50 4.96
C GLN A 8 2.18 -12.26 5.19
N ILE A 9 2.47 -11.16 4.49
CA ILE A 9 1.68 -9.92 4.59
C ILE A 9 0.23 -10.17 4.14
N LEU A 10 0.02 -10.89 3.03
CA LEU A 10 -1.33 -11.24 2.57
C LEU A 10 -2.08 -12.08 3.61
N ARG A 11 -1.39 -13.03 4.27
CA ARG A 11 -2.00 -13.81 5.36
C ARG A 11 -2.42 -12.93 6.54
N GLN A 12 -1.57 -11.99 6.95
CA GLN A 12 -1.89 -11.04 8.03
C GLN A 12 -3.09 -10.15 7.67
N ILE A 13 -3.14 -9.67 6.41
CA ILE A 13 -4.28 -8.90 5.91
C ILE A 13 -5.58 -9.70 6.05
N THR A 14 -5.59 -11.00 5.67
CA THR A 14 -6.80 -11.83 5.74
C THR A 14 -7.26 -12.16 7.17
N GLN A 15 -6.42 -11.96 8.19
CA GLN A 15 -6.79 -12.18 9.59
C GLN A 15 -7.61 -11.02 10.18
N ILE A 16 -7.60 -9.84 9.53
CA ILE A 16 -8.33 -8.66 9.98
C ILE A 16 -9.76 -8.74 9.45
N GLN A 17 -10.70 -9.20 10.28
CA GLN A 17 -12.10 -9.43 9.87
C GLN A 17 -13.00 -8.18 9.97
N HIS A 18 -12.68 -7.26 10.89
CA HIS A 18 -13.48 -6.07 11.15
C HIS A 18 -12.59 -4.83 11.18
N MET A 19 -13.00 -3.80 10.45
CA MET A 19 -12.26 -2.56 10.32
C MET A 19 -13.22 -1.39 10.08
N GLU A 20 -12.92 -0.24 10.65
CA GLU A 20 -13.71 0.99 10.50
C GLU A 20 -12.77 2.17 10.21
N PRO A 21 -13.00 2.95 9.14
CA PRO A 21 -12.14 4.07 8.82
C PRO A 21 -12.37 5.25 9.77
N GLY A 22 -11.31 6.03 9.97
CA GLY A 22 -11.42 7.35 10.61
C GLY A 22 -10.88 7.40 12.03
N LYS A 23 -11.53 8.24 12.85
CA LYS A 23 -11.13 8.51 14.23
C LYS A 23 -12.37 8.67 15.10
N LEU A 24 -12.32 8.06 16.28
CA LEU A 24 -13.34 8.20 17.29
C LEU A 24 -13.09 9.48 18.12
N CYS A 25 -14.10 10.33 18.20
CA CYS A 25 -14.07 11.63 18.86
C CYS A 25 -15.21 11.73 19.89
N ILE A 26 -14.98 12.48 20.97
CA ILE A 26 -16.01 12.81 21.95
C ILE A 26 -16.71 14.07 21.49
N MET A 27 -18.02 14.03 21.32
CA MET A 27 -18.83 15.19 20.92
C MET A 27 -19.20 16.06 22.12
N ARG A 28 -19.75 15.45 23.17
CA ARG A 28 -20.18 16.14 24.38
C ARG A 28 -20.24 15.17 25.55
N GLN A 29 -20.20 15.72 26.76
CA GLN A 29 -20.52 14.98 27.98
C GLN A 29 -22.02 15.10 28.27
N GLY A 30 -22.66 13.97 28.59
CA GLY A 30 -24.05 13.89 28.99
C GLY A 30 -24.23 13.39 30.41
N PRO A 31 -25.46 13.44 30.94
CA PRO A 31 -25.78 12.93 32.28
C PRO A 31 -25.57 11.41 32.41
N LYS A 32 -25.51 10.68 31.29
CA LYS A 32 -25.24 9.23 31.22
C LYS A 32 -23.83 8.89 30.69
N GLY A 33 -22.97 9.89 30.54
CA GLY A 33 -21.61 9.73 30.01
C GLY A 33 -21.36 10.43 28.67
N PRO A 34 -20.15 10.27 28.11
CA PRO A 34 -19.75 10.90 26.85
C PRO A 34 -20.49 10.33 25.64
N TYR A 35 -20.85 11.21 24.72
CA TYR A 35 -21.34 10.84 23.38
C TYR A 35 -20.17 10.84 22.42
N TYR A 36 -20.06 9.78 21.62
CA TYR A 36 -18.96 9.61 20.69
C TYR A 36 -19.44 9.69 19.24
N ASN A 37 -18.57 10.15 18.35
CA ASN A 37 -18.73 10.00 16.91
C ASN A 37 -17.47 9.43 16.26
N LEU A 38 -17.67 8.56 15.29
CA LEU A 38 -16.65 8.13 14.34
C LEU A 38 -16.64 9.14 13.18
N GLN A 39 -15.50 9.79 12.95
CA GLN A 39 -15.31 10.75 11.87
C GLN A 39 -14.31 10.23 10.86
N TRP A 40 -14.65 10.26 9.57
CA TRP A 40 -13.75 9.86 8.50
C TRP A 40 -13.92 10.73 7.27
N ARG A 41 -12.97 10.62 6.34
CA ARG A 41 -13.08 11.26 5.01
C ARG A 41 -13.14 10.18 3.95
N GLU A 42 -14.12 10.30 3.07
CA GLU A 42 -14.28 9.42 1.91
C GLU A 42 -14.52 10.30 0.69
N GLN A 43 -13.73 10.06 -0.37
CA GLN A 43 -13.81 10.82 -1.63
C GLN A 43 -13.78 12.36 -1.43
N GLY A 44 -12.96 12.82 -0.47
CA GLY A 44 -12.78 14.24 -0.16
C GLY A 44 -13.86 14.83 0.78
N LYS A 45 -14.98 14.14 1.00
CA LYS A 45 -16.07 14.57 1.88
C LYS A 45 -15.85 14.08 3.30
N ALA A 46 -16.27 14.88 4.28
CA ALA A 46 -16.22 14.51 5.70
C ALA A 46 -17.53 13.81 6.11
N PHE A 47 -17.40 12.68 6.79
CA PHE A 47 -18.50 11.89 7.33
C PHE A 47 -18.34 11.77 8.84
N SER A 48 -19.47 11.70 9.53
CA SER A 48 -19.55 11.52 10.98
C SER A 48 -20.72 10.59 11.29
N ARG A 49 -20.48 9.57 12.10
CA ARG A 49 -21.52 8.65 12.60
C ARG A 49 -21.48 8.60 14.12
N TYR A 50 -22.64 8.71 14.75
CA TYR A 50 -22.77 8.54 16.20
C TYR A 50 -22.40 7.11 16.62
N VAL A 51 -21.66 6.98 17.71
CA VAL A 51 -21.25 5.71 18.31
C VAL A 51 -21.78 5.65 19.74
N PRO A 52 -22.64 4.67 20.07
CA PRO A 52 -23.08 4.39 21.43
C PRO A 52 -21.91 4.04 22.36
N ALA A 53 -21.99 4.45 23.62
CA ALA A 53 -20.90 4.29 24.59
C ALA A 53 -20.48 2.82 24.81
N ASP A 54 -21.43 1.88 24.74
CA ASP A 54 -21.22 0.43 24.84
C ASP A 54 -20.43 -0.15 23.66
N GLN A 55 -20.38 0.54 22.53
CA GLN A 55 -19.70 0.07 21.32
C GLN A 55 -18.37 0.79 21.05
N VAL A 56 -18.02 1.77 21.88
CA VAL A 56 -16.84 2.63 21.67
C VAL A 56 -15.55 1.82 21.61
N GLU A 57 -15.36 0.89 22.55
CA GLU A 57 -14.15 0.07 22.62
C GLU A 57 -14.03 -0.83 21.39
N VAL A 58 -15.15 -1.41 20.95
CA VAL A 58 -15.21 -2.25 19.75
C VAL A 58 -14.88 -1.44 18.51
N VAL A 59 -15.49 -0.26 18.34
CA VAL A 59 -15.23 0.62 17.19
C VAL A 59 -13.79 1.14 17.23
N ALA A 60 -13.24 1.47 18.40
CA ALA A 60 -11.85 1.88 18.54
C ALA A 60 -10.89 0.76 18.10
N GLN A 61 -11.17 -0.50 18.47
CA GLN A 61 -10.40 -1.64 17.99
C GLN A 61 -10.50 -1.81 16.47
N HIS A 62 -11.69 -1.61 15.89
CA HIS A 62 -11.87 -1.65 14.43
C HIS A 62 -11.10 -0.54 13.71
N THR A 63 -10.98 0.64 14.32
CA THR A 63 -10.15 1.73 13.78
C THR A 63 -8.67 1.38 13.79
N VAL A 64 -8.17 0.76 14.87
CA VAL A 64 -6.78 0.27 14.93
C VAL A 64 -6.53 -0.82 13.89
N ASN A 65 -7.48 -1.74 13.71
CA ASN A 65 -7.44 -2.76 12.69
C ASN A 65 -7.37 -2.17 11.28
N TYR A 66 -8.15 -1.11 11.00
CA TYR A 66 -8.12 -0.40 9.72
C TYR A 66 -6.76 0.24 9.44
N GLN A 67 -6.14 0.87 10.45
CA GLN A 67 -4.79 1.42 10.32
C GLN A 67 -3.76 0.31 10.02
N THR A 68 -3.82 -0.78 10.78
CA THR A 68 -2.95 -1.95 10.59
C THR A 68 -3.09 -2.53 9.18
N PHE A 69 -4.33 -2.65 8.69
CA PHE A 69 -4.60 -3.09 7.33
C PHE A 69 -3.95 -2.18 6.28
N GLN A 70 -4.10 -0.86 6.42
CA GLN A 70 -3.47 0.10 5.50
C GLN A 70 -1.95 -0.05 5.48
N ASP A 71 -1.32 -0.14 6.65
CA ASP A 71 0.13 -0.26 6.76
C ASP A 71 0.64 -1.56 6.09
N LEU A 72 -0.08 -2.67 6.26
CA LEU A 72 0.23 -3.94 5.61
C LEU A 72 0.09 -3.85 4.08
N VAL A 73 -0.99 -3.24 3.58
CA VAL A 73 -1.19 -3.05 2.13
C VAL A 73 -0.12 -2.15 1.54
N CYS A 74 0.25 -1.06 2.23
CA CYS A 74 1.34 -0.18 1.82
C CYS A 74 2.68 -0.93 1.74
N GLN A 75 3.01 -1.74 2.75
CA GLN A 75 4.23 -2.57 2.75
C GLN A 75 4.23 -3.57 1.59
N TYR A 76 3.10 -4.26 1.37
CA TYR A 76 2.95 -5.17 0.23
C TYR A 76 3.21 -4.45 -1.10
N ALA A 77 2.56 -3.30 -1.32
CA ALA A 77 2.72 -2.52 -2.53
C ALA A 77 4.17 -2.08 -2.74
N GLN A 78 4.86 -1.61 -1.70
CA GLN A 78 6.27 -1.22 -1.75
C GLN A 78 7.15 -2.38 -2.21
N LEU A 79 6.98 -3.59 -1.64
CA LEU A 79 7.77 -4.76 -2.01
C LEU A 79 7.58 -5.16 -3.48
N ILE A 80 6.35 -5.08 -3.99
CA ILE A 80 6.05 -5.36 -5.40
C ILE A 80 6.68 -4.28 -6.30
N ILE A 81 6.54 -3.01 -5.95
CA ILE A 81 7.15 -1.89 -6.69
C ILE A 81 8.67 -2.04 -6.78
N GLU A 82 9.33 -2.35 -5.66
CA GLU A 82 10.78 -2.58 -5.62
C GLU A 82 11.19 -3.73 -6.54
N ARG A 83 10.45 -4.85 -6.49
CA ARG A 83 10.68 -6.00 -7.35
C ARG A 83 10.56 -5.60 -8.83
N THR A 84 9.47 -4.95 -9.21
CA THR A 84 9.24 -4.52 -10.60
C THR A 84 10.31 -3.54 -11.08
N ARG A 85 10.77 -2.63 -10.21
CA ARG A 85 11.88 -1.71 -10.52
C ARG A 85 13.20 -2.45 -10.73
N ALA A 86 13.50 -3.45 -9.89
CA ALA A 86 14.70 -4.27 -10.03
C ALA A 86 14.69 -5.11 -11.33
N GLU A 87 13.56 -5.72 -11.66
CA GLU A 87 13.37 -6.47 -12.91
C GLU A 87 13.58 -5.56 -14.14
N ARG A 88 13.02 -4.35 -14.13
CA ARG A 88 13.23 -3.36 -15.20
C ARG A 88 14.71 -2.96 -15.33
N ALA A 89 15.39 -2.72 -14.23
CA ALA A 89 16.81 -2.35 -14.23
C ALA A 89 17.72 -3.49 -14.73
N ALA A 90 17.42 -4.74 -14.36
CA ALA A 90 18.13 -5.91 -14.83
C ALA A 90 17.96 -6.14 -16.35
N GLY A 91 16.74 -5.89 -16.87
CA GLY A 91 16.47 -5.92 -18.31
C GLY A 91 17.26 -4.87 -19.11
N PHE A 92 17.52 -3.70 -18.52
CA PHE A 92 18.30 -2.62 -19.15
C PHE A 92 19.80 -2.95 -19.34
N LYS A 93 20.37 -3.85 -18.54
CA LYS A 93 21.79 -4.25 -18.67
C LYS A 93 22.04 -5.22 -19.83
N LYS A 94 20.99 -5.75 -20.49
CA LYS A 94 21.06 -6.60 -21.69
C LYS A 94 21.08 -5.80 -23.00
N LYS A 95 21.64 -4.58 -23.04
CA LYS A 95 22.11 -4.03 -24.31
C LYS A 95 23.38 -4.78 -24.71
N THR A 96 23.17 -5.93 -25.36
CA THR A 96 24.13 -6.58 -26.23
C THR A 96 24.77 -5.49 -27.08
N SER A 97 26.08 -5.28 -26.91
CA SER A 97 26.89 -4.47 -27.81
C SER A 97 26.50 -4.84 -29.24
N PRO A 98 26.29 -3.88 -30.16
CA PRO A 98 26.02 -4.23 -31.55
C PRO A 98 27.13 -5.21 -32.00
N PRO A 99 26.79 -6.33 -32.67
CA PRO A 99 27.82 -7.21 -33.20
C PRO A 99 28.76 -6.34 -34.03
N LYS A 100 30.07 -6.43 -33.77
CA LYS A 100 31.10 -5.72 -34.57
C LYS A 100 30.79 -6.04 -36.02
N SER A 101 30.32 -5.05 -36.77
CA SER A 101 29.96 -5.28 -38.15
C SER A 101 31.25 -5.69 -38.88
N SER A 102 31.24 -6.90 -39.45
CA SER A 102 32.35 -7.43 -40.24
C SER A 102 32.29 -6.90 -41.67
N TRP A 103 31.82 -5.66 -41.85
CA TRP A 103 31.75 -5.05 -43.18
C TRP A 103 33.18 -4.78 -43.65
N PRO A 104 33.61 -5.40 -44.76
CA PRO A 104 34.90 -5.08 -45.35
C PRO A 104 34.83 -3.62 -45.80
N LYS A 105 35.68 -2.77 -45.22
CA LYS A 105 35.91 -1.43 -45.76
C LYS A 105 36.50 -1.62 -47.16
N ASN A 106 35.70 -1.41 -48.20
CA ASN A 106 36.19 -1.39 -49.56
C ASN A 106 37.31 -0.34 -49.66
N ARG A 107 38.53 -0.83 -49.96
CA ARG A 107 39.71 -0.01 -50.17
C ARG A 107 39.50 0.74 -51.48
N LYS A 108 39.42 2.07 -51.38
CA LYS A 108 39.25 2.99 -52.51
C LYS A 108 40.31 2.71 -53.58
N SER A 109 39.88 2.26 -54.76
CA SER A 109 40.74 2.12 -55.93
C SER A 109 41.09 3.53 -56.44
N SER A 110 42.37 3.87 -56.49
CA SER A 110 42.87 5.05 -57.21
C SER A 110 43.32 4.64 -58.61
N SER A 111 42.99 5.50 -59.58
CA SER A 111 43.30 5.44 -61.02
C SER A 111 44.75 5.17 -61.36
#